data_AF-A0A3L7SSJ7-F1
#
_entry.id   AF-A0A3L7SSJ7-F1
#
_cell.length_a   1.000
_cell.length_b   1.000
_cell.length_c   1.000
_cell.angle_alpha   90.00
_cell.angle_beta   90.00
_cell.angle_gamma   90.00
#
_symmetry.space_group_name_H-M   'P 1'
#
loop_
_entity.id
_entity.type
_entity.pdbx_description
1 polymer ?
#
loop_
_entity_poly.entity_id
_entity_poly.type
_entity_poly.pdbx_seq_one_letter_code
_entity_poly.pdbx_strand_id
1 'polypeptide(L)'
;ESNPDNFFAHRQAVNTLRDRVAALAAARIVTGDARYAAKADELLRVFFLDPATRMNPNLDHAQAVPGVSAGRPAGIIDGLHLAEVARAVKVLSQERALPEATVSGVKRWFADLCTWMTTSENGRKEAAAKNNHAVAYFVQLAAFADLTGDEPLLAECRRQFVEVFVPHQMAADGSFPEELGRTKPYGYSIFQLDQMATLCQILSARGDDLWGFALPDGRGMRTAVAWLHPYLADKATWPKPPDVEHWEGWPVRQPHLLFAGLALREPAYLDLWKRLPADSTDPEVRRNVPITQPLLWVR
;
A
#
# COMPACT_ATOMS: atom_id res chain seq x y z
N GLU A 1 3.58 13.84 18.87
CA GLU A 1 2.33 13.06 18.95
C GLU A 1 1.35 13.60 17.92
N SER A 2 0.49 12.76 17.35
CA SER A 2 -0.61 13.26 16.51
C SER A 2 -1.61 14.02 17.39
N ASN A 3 -2.15 15.14 16.90
CA ASN A 3 -3.18 15.89 17.64
C ASN A 3 -4.41 14.99 17.91
N PRO A 4 -4.77 14.71 19.18
CA PRO A 4 -5.90 13.83 19.51
C PRO A 4 -7.25 14.40 19.09
N ASP A 5 -7.37 15.72 18.93
CA ASP A 5 -8.63 16.40 18.55
C ASP A 5 -8.91 16.38 17.04
N ASN A 6 -8.04 15.75 16.26
CA ASN A 6 -8.25 15.61 14.82
C ASN A 6 -9.47 14.72 14.54
N PHE A 7 -10.25 15.09 13.53
CA PHE A 7 -11.33 14.23 13.04
C PHE A 7 -10.77 13.04 12.26
N PHE A 8 -10.99 11.83 12.77
CA PHE A 8 -10.44 10.59 12.18
C PHE A 8 -11.49 9.64 11.60
N ALA A 9 -12.79 9.93 11.74
CA ALA A 9 -13.84 8.94 11.49
C ALA A 9 -13.88 8.45 10.03
N HIS A 10 -13.72 9.34 9.04
CA HIS A 10 -13.69 8.92 7.62
C HIS A 10 -12.47 8.06 7.29
N ARG A 11 -11.30 8.41 7.83
CA ARG A 11 -10.10 7.58 7.69
C ARG A 11 -10.30 6.20 8.33
N GLN A 12 -10.89 6.15 9.52
CA GLN A 12 -11.23 4.88 10.18
C GLN A 12 -12.25 4.05 9.38
N ALA A 13 -13.19 4.70 8.70
CA ALA A 13 -14.15 4.02 7.83
C ALA A 13 -13.45 3.35 6.64
N VAL A 14 -12.48 4.03 6.00
CA VAL A 14 -11.64 3.46 4.93
C VAL A 14 -10.84 2.26 5.46
N ASN A 15 -10.20 2.40 6.63
CA ASN A 15 -9.42 1.31 7.23
C ASN A 15 -10.31 0.10 7.56
N THR A 16 -11.50 0.35 8.10
CA THR A 16 -12.48 -0.68 8.43
C THR A 16 -13.00 -1.39 7.19
N LEU A 17 -13.26 -0.64 6.10
CA LEU A 17 -13.63 -1.22 4.81
C LEU A 17 -12.52 -2.14 4.30
N ARG A 18 -11.27 -1.67 4.32
CA ARG A 18 -10.08 -2.45 3.93
C ARG A 18 -9.99 -3.75 4.72
N ASP A 19 -9.93 -3.66 6.05
CA ASP A 19 -9.80 -4.82 6.94
C ASP A 19 -10.91 -5.86 6.64
N ARG A 20 -12.17 -5.40 6.50
CA ARG A 20 -13.33 -6.29 6.29
C ARG A 20 -13.33 -6.91 4.90
N VAL A 21 -13.22 -6.11 3.84
CA VAL A 21 -13.32 -6.61 2.46
C VAL A 21 -12.14 -7.54 2.15
N ALA A 22 -10.93 -7.21 2.60
CA ALA A 22 -9.76 -8.06 2.42
C ALA A 22 -9.94 -9.40 3.15
N ALA A 23 -10.34 -9.38 4.43
CA ALA A 23 -10.55 -10.60 5.21
C ALA A 23 -11.67 -11.48 4.63
N LEU A 24 -12.78 -10.88 4.19
CA LEU A 24 -13.89 -11.60 3.54
C LEU A 24 -13.45 -12.22 2.21
N ALA A 25 -12.65 -11.50 1.41
CA ALA A 25 -12.09 -12.05 0.19
C ALA A 25 -11.16 -13.23 0.48
N ALA A 26 -10.24 -13.10 1.44
CA ALA A 26 -9.35 -14.18 1.84
C ALA A 26 -10.14 -15.40 2.35
N ALA A 27 -11.15 -15.19 3.20
CA ALA A 27 -12.02 -16.25 3.68
C ALA A 27 -12.76 -16.96 2.54
N ARG A 28 -13.29 -16.21 1.56
CA ARG A 28 -13.91 -16.78 0.35
C ARG A 28 -12.94 -17.69 -0.40
N ILE A 29 -11.70 -17.26 -0.60
CA ILE A 29 -10.66 -18.02 -1.32
C ILE A 29 -10.30 -19.31 -0.59
N VAL A 30 -10.10 -19.25 0.73
CA VAL A 30 -9.69 -20.42 1.52
C VAL A 30 -10.82 -21.44 1.67
N THR A 31 -12.06 -20.97 1.86
CA THR A 31 -13.19 -21.85 2.26
C THR A 31 -14.11 -22.22 1.12
N GLY A 32 -14.19 -21.41 0.06
CA GLY A 32 -15.21 -21.56 -0.97
C GLY A 32 -16.65 -21.29 -0.48
N ASP A 33 -16.86 -20.68 0.69
CA ASP A 33 -18.19 -20.30 1.18
C ASP A 33 -18.65 -18.97 0.53
N ALA A 34 -19.82 -18.97 -0.09
CA ALA A 34 -20.36 -17.82 -0.81
C ALA A 34 -20.80 -16.67 0.12
N ARG A 35 -21.06 -16.93 1.40
CA ARG A 35 -21.50 -15.91 2.37
C ARG A 35 -20.47 -14.79 2.55
N TYR A 36 -19.18 -15.13 2.46
CA TYR A 36 -18.10 -14.14 2.59
C TYR A 36 -18.10 -13.17 1.40
N ALA A 37 -18.26 -13.67 0.18
CA ALA A 37 -18.35 -12.83 -1.01
C ALA A 37 -19.64 -11.98 -1.03
N ALA A 38 -20.76 -12.55 -0.59
CA ALA A 38 -22.01 -11.82 -0.45
C ALA A 38 -21.89 -10.64 0.54
N LYS A 39 -21.20 -10.83 1.67
CA LYS A 39 -20.97 -9.72 2.61
C LYS A 39 -19.98 -8.69 2.06
N ALA A 40 -18.97 -9.12 1.31
CA ALA A 40 -18.05 -8.19 0.65
C ALA A 40 -18.81 -7.32 -0.38
N ASP A 41 -19.69 -7.93 -1.19
CA ASP A 41 -20.56 -7.22 -2.15
C ASP A 41 -21.39 -6.12 -1.48
N GLU A 42 -22.05 -6.43 -0.36
CA GLU A 42 -22.85 -5.46 0.41
C GLU A 42 -22.01 -4.24 0.83
N LEU A 43 -20.83 -4.47 1.41
CA LEU A 43 -19.95 -3.40 1.86
C LEU A 43 -19.44 -2.54 0.70
N LEU A 44 -19.07 -3.16 -0.42
CA LEU A 44 -18.64 -2.47 -1.63
C LEU A 44 -19.75 -1.59 -2.19
N ARG A 45 -20.98 -2.09 -2.24
CA ARG A 45 -22.14 -1.32 -2.72
C ARG A 45 -22.41 -0.10 -1.86
N VAL A 46 -22.44 -0.26 -0.53
CA VAL A 46 -22.66 0.85 0.41
C VAL A 46 -21.56 1.92 0.27
N PHE A 47 -20.30 1.50 0.19
CA PHE A 47 -19.19 2.46 0.22
C PHE A 47 -18.94 3.16 -1.13
N PHE A 48 -19.17 2.49 -2.25
CA PHE A 48 -18.81 3.01 -3.58
C PHE A 48 -19.99 3.38 -4.48
N LEU A 49 -21.14 2.71 -4.34
CA LEU A 49 -22.16 2.72 -5.39
C LEU A 49 -23.50 3.34 -4.95
N ASP A 50 -23.91 3.11 -3.70
CA ASP A 50 -25.18 3.61 -3.19
C ASP A 50 -25.16 5.15 -3.12
N PRO A 51 -26.02 5.88 -3.86
CA PRO A 51 -26.02 7.33 -3.87
C PRO A 51 -26.22 7.98 -2.50
N ALA A 52 -26.86 7.29 -1.56
CA ALA A 52 -27.12 7.82 -0.22
C ALA A 52 -25.89 7.75 0.70
N THR A 53 -24.93 6.86 0.42
CA THR A 53 -23.81 6.57 1.34
C THR A 53 -22.44 6.59 0.68
N ARG A 54 -22.36 6.59 -0.65
CA ARG A 54 -21.08 6.45 -1.37
C ARG A 54 -20.11 7.56 -1.02
N MET A 55 -18.84 7.19 -0.89
CA MET A 55 -17.74 8.13 -0.96
C MET A 55 -17.62 8.66 -2.40
N ASN A 56 -17.39 9.96 -2.58
CA ASN A 56 -17.05 10.50 -3.91
C ASN A 56 -15.61 10.08 -4.29
N PRO A 57 -15.31 9.80 -5.58
CA PRO A 57 -13.99 9.33 -6.03
C PRO A 57 -12.95 10.47 -6.08
N ASN A 58 -12.75 11.17 -4.97
CA ASN A 58 -11.73 12.20 -4.78
C ASN A 58 -11.30 12.27 -3.31
N LEU A 59 -10.17 12.95 -3.06
CA LEU A 59 -9.67 13.27 -1.72
C LEU A 59 -9.49 14.78 -1.54
N ASP A 60 -10.41 15.59 -2.10
CA ASP A 60 -10.33 17.06 -2.06
C ASP A 60 -10.26 17.61 -0.63
N HIS A 61 -10.79 16.86 0.34
CA HIS A 61 -10.86 17.23 1.75
C HIS A 61 -9.93 16.43 2.68
N ALA A 62 -9.02 15.63 2.14
CA ALA A 62 -8.16 14.80 2.96
C ALA A 62 -7.14 15.63 3.75
N GLN A 63 -7.02 15.32 5.04
CA GLN A 63 -6.17 16.02 6.02
C GLN A 63 -6.32 17.56 5.97
N ALA A 64 -7.56 18.03 5.84
CA ALA A 64 -7.90 19.45 5.99
C ALA A 64 -7.37 20.01 7.32
N VAL A 65 -6.95 21.27 7.30
CA VAL A 65 -6.47 21.99 8.48
C VAL A 65 -7.38 23.20 8.69
N PRO A 66 -8.18 23.24 9.77
CA PRO A 66 -9.11 24.34 10.03
C PRO A 66 -8.43 25.71 9.93
N GLY A 67 -9.01 26.60 9.13
CA GLY A 67 -8.48 27.94 8.89
C GLY A 67 -7.25 28.05 7.99
N VAL A 68 -6.69 26.93 7.51
CA VAL A 68 -5.46 26.91 6.70
C VAL A 68 -5.68 26.26 5.33
N SER A 69 -6.33 25.10 5.28
CA SER A 69 -6.51 24.34 4.04
C SER A 69 -7.74 23.45 4.10
N ALA A 70 -8.53 23.45 3.03
CA ALA A 70 -9.69 22.57 2.89
C ALA A 70 -9.33 21.10 2.63
N GLY A 71 -8.05 20.80 2.33
CA GLY A 71 -7.48 19.49 2.04
C GLY A 71 -6.12 19.67 1.36
N ARG A 72 -5.20 18.72 1.57
CA ARG A 72 -3.78 18.88 1.19
C ARG A 72 -3.24 17.65 0.46
N PRO A 73 -2.16 17.81 -0.35
CA PRO A 73 -1.56 16.70 -1.10
C PRO A 73 -1.26 15.48 -0.22
N ALA A 74 -0.59 15.70 0.91
CA ALA A 74 -0.22 14.66 1.87
C ALA A 74 -1.40 13.86 2.45
N GLY A 75 -2.64 14.35 2.30
CA GLY A 75 -3.85 13.64 2.69
C GLY A 75 -4.18 12.45 1.79
N ILE A 76 -3.66 12.40 0.56
CA ILE A 76 -3.90 11.29 -0.37
C ILE A 76 -3.37 9.96 0.18
N ILE A 77 -2.37 10.00 1.06
CA ILE A 77 -1.87 8.80 1.75
C ILE A 77 -2.94 8.11 2.62
N ASP A 78 -3.97 8.83 3.10
CA ASP A 78 -5.08 8.21 3.84
C ASP A 78 -5.89 7.25 2.95
N GLY A 79 -5.83 7.43 1.62
CA GLY A 79 -6.44 6.55 0.63
C GLY A 79 -5.68 5.26 0.35
N LEU A 80 -4.43 5.11 0.85
CA LEU A 80 -3.55 3.96 0.57
C LEU A 80 -4.21 2.60 0.83
N HIS A 81 -5.03 2.53 1.87
CA HIS A 81 -5.78 1.34 2.25
C HIS A 81 -6.76 0.84 1.18
N LEU A 82 -7.22 1.72 0.28
CA LEU A 82 -8.06 1.33 -0.85
C LEU A 82 -7.33 0.41 -1.85
N ALA A 83 -6.00 0.41 -1.88
CA ALA A 83 -5.22 -0.48 -2.75
C ALA A 83 -5.53 -1.96 -2.49
N GLU A 84 -5.65 -2.36 -1.21
CA GLU A 84 -6.01 -3.74 -0.86
C GLU A 84 -7.50 -4.04 -1.11
N VAL A 85 -8.38 -3.03 -1.01
CA VAL A 85 -9.78 -3.18 -1.44
C VAL A 85 -9.84 -3.46 -2.94
N ALA A 86 -9.12 -2.69 -3.76
CA ALA A 86 -9.05 -2.90 -5.20
C ALA A 86 -8.50 -4.30 -5.54
N ARG A 87 -7.48 -4.75 -4.81
CA ARG A 87 -6.94 -6.10 -4.96
C ARG A 87 -7.96 -7.19 -4.61
N ALA A 88 -8.67 -7.04 -3.50
CA ALA A 88 -9.71 -7.98 -3.07
C ALA A 88 -10.84 -8.07 -4.11
N VAL A 89 -11.29 -6.94 -4.66
CA VAL A 89 -12.29 -6.89 -5.74
C VAL A 89 -11.79 -7.63 -6.97
N LYS A 90 -10.52 -7.42 -7.37
CA LYS A 90 -9.93 -8.12 -8.52
C LYS A 90 -9.94 -9.64 -8.33
N VAL A 91 -9.46 -10.11 -7.17
CA VAL A 91 -9.42 -11.54 -6.85
C VAL A 91 -10.83 -12.15 -6.83
N LEU A 92 -11.78 -11.52 -6.16
CA LEU A 92 -13.17 -12.00 -6.12
C LEU A 92 -13.86 -11.97 -7.50
N SER A 93 -13.54 -10.99 -8.34
CA SER A 93 -14.03 -10.91 -9.72
C SER A 93 -13.48 -12.05 -10.58
N GLN A 94 -12.19 -12.40 -10.45
CA GLN A 94 -11.58 -13.53 -11.16
C GLN A 94 -12.23 -14.86 -10.80
N GLU A 95 -12.61 -15.03 -9.54
CA GLU A 95 -13.37 -16.19 -9.04
C GLU A 95 -14.87 -16.16 -9.39
N ARG A 96 -15.34 -15.14 -10.11
CA ARG A 96 -16.77 -14.90 -10.40
C ARG A 96 -17.63 -14.89 -9.13
N ALA A 97 -17.06 -14.43 -8.01
CA ALA A 97 -17.69 -14.44 -6.69
C ALA A 97 -18.52 -13.18 -6.39
N LEU A 98 -18.43 -12.15 -7.24
CA LEU A 98 -19.19 -10.90 -7.12
C LEU A 98 -20.15 -10.72 -8.31
N PRO A 99 -21.30 -10.04 -8.11
CA PRO A 99 -22.16 -9.61 -9.21
C PRO A 99 -21.43 -8.68 -10.18
N GLU A 100 -21.64 -8.89 -11.48
CA GLU A 100 -21.00 -8.06 -12.53
C GLU A 100 -21.34 -6.57 -12.37
N ALA A 101 -22.58 -6.25 -11.98
CA ALA A 101 -22.99 -4.87 -11.74
C ALA A 101 -22.16 -4.18 -10.65
N THR A 102 -21.81 -4.89 -9.57
CA THR A 102 -20.94 -4.38 -8.51
C THR A 102 -19.52 -4.21 -9.01
N VAL A 103 -18.97 -5.22 -9.68
CA VAL A 103 -17.59 -5.17 -10.22
C VAL A 103 -17.44 -4.00 -11.19
N SER A 104 -18.34 -3.88 -12.16
CA SER A 104 -18.36 -2.79 -13.13
C SER A 104 -18.54 -1.41 -12.47
N GLY A 105 -19.40 -1.31 -11.45
CA GLY A 105 -19.58 -0.07 -10.69
C GLY A 105 -18.33 0.36 -9.92
N VAL A 106 -17.71 -0.58 -9.21
CA VAL A 106 -16.50 -0.32 -8.41
C VAL A 106 -15.32 0.00 -9.31
N LYS A 107 -15.17 -0.68 -10.45
CA LYS A 107 -14.15 -0.35 -11.46
C LYS A 107 -14.30 1.08 -11.99
N ARG A 108 -15.52 1.52 -12.30
CA ARG A 108 -15.77 2.91 -12.71
C ARG A 108 -15.37 3.90 -11.61
N TRP A 109 -15.74 3.62 -10.36
CA TRP A 109 -15.35 4.47 -9.23
C TRP A 109 -13.83 4.61 -9.10
N PHE A 110 -13.07 3.52 -9.22
CA PHE A 110 -11.61 3.57 -9.18
C PHE A 110 -10.99 4.25 -10.41
N ALA A 111 -11.59 4.12 -11.59
CA ALA A 111 -11.16 4.85 -12.79
C ALA A 111 -11.37 6.36 -12.65
N ASP A 112 -12.51 6.77 -12.07
CA ASP A 112 -12.80 8.17 -11.75
C ASP A 112 -11.80 8.71 -10.72
N LEU A 113 -11.44 7.91 -9.70
CA LEU A 113 -10.43 8.28 -8.71
C LEU A 113 -9.04 8.41 -9.36
N CYS A 114 -8.64 7.50 -10.25
CA CYS A 114 -7.38 7.63 -10.99
C CYS A 114 -7.34 8.92 -11.83
N THR A 115 -8.46 9.26 -12.47
CA THR A 115 -8.60 10.51 -13.22
C THR A 115 -8.42 11.71 -12.29
N TRP A 116 -9.08 11.73 -11.13
CA TRP A 116 -8.91 12.81 -10.15
C TRP A 116 -7.47 12.88 -9.62
N MET A 117 -6.85 11.74 -9.28
CA MET A 117 -5.47 11.69 -8.78
C MET A 117 -4.48 12.26 -9.80
N THR A 118 -4.62 11.92 -11.09
CA THR A 118 -3.68 12.36 -12.13
C THR A 118 -3.93 13.79 -12.62
N THR A 119 -5.13 14.34 -12.43
CA THR A 119 -5.53 15.65 -12.97
C THR A 119 -5.81 16.74 -11.93
N SER A 120 -5.95 16.39 -10.65
CA SER A 120 -6.13 17.37 -9.58
C SER A 120 -4.81 18.04 -9.19
N GLU A 121 -4.89 19.24 -8.60
CA GLU A 121 -3.71 19.92 -8.06
C GLU A 121 -3.07 19.14 -6.89
N ASN A 122 -3.90 18.65 -5.97
CA ASN A 122 -3.44 17.86 -4.83
C ASN A 122 -2.77 16.56 -5.29
N GLY A 123 -3.37 15.86 -6.25
CA GLY A 123 -2.82 14.63 -6.81
C GLY A 123 -1.47 14.84 -7.50
N ARG A 124 -1.34 15.85 -8.37
CA ARG A 124 -0.05 16.19 -9.00
C ARG A 124 1.04 16.55 -7.98
N LYS A 125 0.69 17.27 -6.92
CA LYS A 125 1.65 17.65 -5.86
C LYS A 125 2.11 16.44 -5.05
N GLU A 126 1.20 15.53 -4.72
CA GLU A 126 1.56 14.30 -3.99
C GLU A 126 2.44 13.38 -4.85
N ALA A 127 2.10 13.22 -6.14
CA ALA A 127 2.91 12.46 -7.09
C ALA A 127 4.35 12.99 -7.22
N ALA A 128 4.55 14.30 -7.03
CA ALA A 128 5.85 14.96 -7.10
C ALA A 128 6.64 14.97 -5.78
N ALA A 129 6.13 14.34 -4.71
CA ALA A 129 6.87 14.19 -3.47
C ALA A 129 8.16 13.38 -3.68
N LYS A 130 9.15 13.56 -2.80
CA LYS A 130 10.49 12.94 -2.92
C LYS A 130 10.74 11.78 -1.96
N ASN A 131 9.71 11.39 -1.22
CA ASN A 131 9.76 10.41 -0.15
C ASN A 131 8.58 9.43 -0.29
N ASN A 132 8.29 8.69 0.78
CA ASN A 132 7.20 7.70 0.85
C ASN A 132 5.83 8.14 0.37
N HIS A 133 5.52 9.44 0.39
CA HIS A 133 4.26 9.94 -0.17
C HIS A 133 4.12 9.65 -1.66
N ALA A 134 5.17 9.83 -2.46
CA ALA A 134 5.12 9.54 -3.89
C ALA A 134 4.98 8.03 -4.14
N VAL A 135 5.73 7.19 -3.41
CA VAL A 135 5.62 5.74 -3.58
C VAL A 135 4.23 5.24 -3.18
N ALA A 136 3.67 5.73 -2.07
CA ALA A 136 2.32 5.39 -1.63
C ALA A 136 1.24 5.87 -2.63
N TYR A 137 1.43 7.03 -3.26
CA TYR A 137 0.57 7.50 -4.34
C TYR A 137 0.59 6.54 -5.54
N PHE A 138 1.78 6.07 -5.94
CA PHE A 138 1.91 5.15 -7.08
C PHE A 138 1.48 3.71 -6.75
N VAL A 139 1.57 3.25 -5.49
CA VAL A 139 0.92 1.99 -5.05
C VAL A 139 -0.59 2.05 -5.29
N GLN A 140 -1.23 3.17 -4.91
CA GLN A 140 -2.67 3.38 -5.14
C GLN A 140 -2.99 3.36 -6.64
N LEU A 141 -2.32 4.19 -7.44
CA LEU A 141 -2.54 4.22 -8.89
C LEU A 141 -2.35 2.85 -9.53
N ALA A 142 -1.26 2.14 -9.21
CA ALA A 142 -0.97 0.84 -9.79
C ALA A 142 -2.05 -0.20 -9.41
N ALA A 143 -2.48 -0.25 -8.15
CA ALA A 143 -3.53 -1.17 -7.71
C ALA A 143 -4.88 -0.90 -8.39
N PHE A 144 -5.22 0.38 -8.58
CA PHE A 144 -6.46 0.79 -9.23
C PHE A 144 -6.42 0.51 -10.73
N ALA A 145 -5.31 0.86 -11.39
CA ALA A 145 -5.07 0.57 -12.81
C ALA A 145 -5.08 -0.93 -13.10
N ASP A 146 -4.49 -1.74 -12.21
CA ASP A 146 -4.49 -3.20 -12.32
C ASP A 146 -5.90 -3.80 -12.19
N LEU A 147 -6.78 -3.19 -11.40
CA LEU A 147 -8.19 -3.58 -11.30
C LEU A 147 -8.99 -3.17 -12.55
N THR A 148 -8.76 -1.95 -13.05
CA THR A 148 -9.51 -1.40 -14.18
C THR A 148 -9.01 -1.88 -15.54
N GLY A 149 -7.79 -2.41 -15.60
CA GLY A 149 -7.13 -2.82 -16.85
C GLY A 149 -6.51 -1.66 -17.63
N ASP A 150 -6.12 -0.59 -16.93
CA ASP A 150 -5.50 0.60 -17.53
C ASP A 150 -3.98 0.38 -17.73
N GLU A 151 -3.63 -0.27 -18.84
CA GLU A 151 -2.22 -0.55 -19.16
C GLU A 151 -1.36 0.71 -19.36
N PRO A 152 -1.82 1.80 -20.01
CA PRO A 152 -1.07 3.05 -20.05
C PRO A 152 -0.70 3.59 -18.67
N LEU A 153 -1.63 3.55 -17.70
CA LEU A 153 -1.35 4.00 -16.34
C LEU A 153 -0.39 3.05 -15.61
N LEU A 154 -0.50 1.74 -15.82
CA LEU A 154 0.48 0.76 -15.31
C LEU A 154 1.89 1.00 -15.89
N ALA A 155 1.99 1.28 -17.19
CA ALA A 155 3.27 1.59 -17.83
C ALA A 155 3.92 2.85 -17.24
N GLU A 156 3.14 3.89 -16.96
CA GLU A 156 3.63 5.08 -16.24
C GLU A 156 4.12 4.73 -14.82
N CYS A 157 3.40 3.87 -14.09
CA CYS A 157 3.84 3.41 -12.78
C CYS A 157 5.18 2.63 -12.86
N ARG A 158 5.36 1.78 -13.88
CA ARG A 158 6.64 1.07 -14.13
C ARG A 158 7.77 2.05 -14.44
N ARG A 159 7.50 3.04 -15.28
CA ARG A 159 8.46 4.10 -15.61
C ARG A 159 8.90 4.85 -14.35
N GLN A 160 7.97 5.25 -13.49
CA GLN A 160 8.27 5.96 -12.24
C GLN A 160 9.09 5.09 -11.27
N PHE A 161 8.77 3.80 -11.18
CA PHE A 161 9.56 2.87 -10.37
C PHE A 161 11.02 2.80 -10.84
N VAL A 162 11.22 2.56 -12.14
CA VAL A 162 12.54 2.33 -12.75
C VAL A 162 13.37 3.60 -12.89
N GLU A 163 12.75 4.71 -13.30
CA GLU A 163 13.45 5.95 -13.65
C GLU A 163 13.50 6.95 -12.50
N VAL A 164 12.60 6.85 -11.51
CA VAL A 164 12.50 7.84 -10.44
C VAL A 164 12.77 7.25 -9.06
N PHE A 165 12.01 6.24 -8.62
CA PHE A 165 12.11 5.78 -7.24
C PHE A 165 13.41 5.06 -6.94
N VAL A 166 13.79 4.08 -7.75
CA VAL A 166 15.07 3.38 -7.54
C VAL A 166 16.27 4.33 -7.74
N PRO A 167 16.36 5.16 -8.80
CA PRO A 167 17.53 6.02 -9.02
C PRO A 167 17.65 7.22 -8.08
N HIS A 168 16.54 7.77 -7.59
CA HIS A 168 16.55 9.06 -6.89
C HIS A 168 16.12 9.01 -5.42
N GLN A 169 15.40 7.98 -4.98
CA GLN A 169 15.03 7.83 -3.56
C GLN A 169 15.90 6.81 -2.81
N MET A 170 16.53 5.87 -3.53
CA MET A 170 17.38 4.83 -2.94
C MET A 170 18.87 5.20 -3.01
N ALA A 171 19.55 5.11 -1.87
CA ALA A 171 21.01 5.23 -1.78
C ALA A 171 21.70 3.96 -2.29
N ALA A 172 23.03 4.05 -2.51
CA ALA A 172 23.82 2.96 -3.07
C ALA A 172 23.79 1.67 -2.21
N ASP A 173 23.61 1.81 -0.90
CA ASP A 173 23.51 0.68 0.03
C ASP A 173 22.12 0.05 0.11
N GLY A 174 21.12 0.62 -0.57
CA GLY A 174 19.72 0.18 -0.53
C GLY A 174 18.84 0.93 0.46
N SER A 175 19.40 1.82 1.28
CA SER A 175 18.64 2.66 2.21
C SER A 175 17.86 3.77 1.50
N PHE A 176 16.90 4.37 2.20
CA PHE A 176 16.12 5.53 1.72
C PHE A 176 16.44 6.77 2.57
N PRO A 177 17.30 7.70 2.12
CA PRO A 177 17.81 8.80 2.95
C PRO A 177 16.75 9.74 3.53
N GLU A 178 15.70 10.06 2.76
CA GLU A 178 14.61 10.93 3.23
C GLU A 178 13.85 10.32 4.42
N GLU A 179 13.80 8.98 4.51
CA GLU A 179 13.15 8.26 5.60
C GLU A 179 14.06 8.12 6.81
N LEU A 180 15.36 7.91 6.58
CA LEU A 180 16.38 7.90 7.62
C LEU A 180 16.55 9.27 8.31
N GLY A 181 16.18 10.36 7.64
CA GLY A 181 16.23 11.72 8.19
C GLY A 181 15.03 12.09 9.08
N ARG A 182 14.06 11.19 9.26
CA ARG A 182 12.84 11.46 10.03
C ARG A 182 13.03 11.23 11.52
N THR A 183 12.07 11.69 12.32
CA THR A 183 12.00 11.44 13.77
C THR A 183 11.59 10.02 14.13
N LYS A 184 11.04 9.26 13.17
CA LYS A 184 10.69 7.85 13.29
C LYS A 184 11.39 7.03 12.19
N PRO A 185 12.74 7.06 12.12
CA PRO A 185 13.46 6.58 10.96
C PRO A 185 13.28 5.06 10.73
N TYR A 186 13.02 4.26 11.77
CA TYR A 186 12.79 2.83 11.62
C TYR A 186 11.42 2.54 10.99
N GLY A 187 10.35 3.10 11.57
CA GLY A 187 9.00 2.98 11.03
C GLY A 187 8.86 3.53 9.60
N TYR A 188 9.50 4.67 9.29
CA TYR A 188 9.49 5.21 7.93
C TYR A 188 10.30 4.35 6.94
N SER A 189 11.43 3.76 7.36
CA SER A 189 12.19 2.84 6.51
C SER A 189 11.41 1.57 6.19
N ILE A 190 10.70 1.01 7.18
CA ILE A 190 9.78 -0.12 7.00
C ILE A 190 8.66 0.28 6.04
N PHE A 191 7.97 1.38 6.32
CA PHE A 191 6.82 1.83 5.53
C PHE A 191 7.18 2.05 4.06
N GLN A 192 8.28 2.75 3.81
CA GLN A 192 8.80 2.98 2.46
C GLN A 192 9.12 1.68 1.73
N LEU A 193 9.83 0.75 2.39
CA LEU A 193 10.19 -0.52 1.76
C LEU A 193 8.96 -1.40 1.48
N ASP A 194 7.96 -1.40 2.37
CA ASP A 194 6.70 -2.11 2.14
C ASP A 194 5.94 -1.53 0.94
N GLN A 195 5.91 -0.21 0.78
CA GLN A 195 5.27 0.42 -0.38
C GLN A 195 6.04 0.12 -1.67
N MET A 196 7.38 0.21 -1.65
CA MET A 196 8.22 -0.16 -2.79
C MET A 196 8.02 -1.62 -3.20
N ALA A 197 7.98 -2.55 -2.23
CA ALA A 197 7.74 -3.96 -2.47
C ALA A 197 6.33 -4.23 -3.00
N THR A 198 5.31 -3.55 -2.46
CA THR A 198 3.92 -3.68 -2.93
C THR A 198 3.78 -3.16 -4.37
N LEU A 199 4.39 -2.02 -4.68
CA LEU A 199 4.41 -1.48 -6.04
C LEU A 199 5.12 -2.44 -7.00
N CYS A 200 6.30 -2.94 -6.61
CA CYS A 200 7.04 -3.95 -7.37
C CYS A 200 6.20 -5.21 -7.61
N GLN A 201 5.47 -5.69 -6.60
CA GLN A 201 4.61 -6.87 -6.69
C GLN A 201 3.43 -6.68 -7.65
N ILE A 202 2.82 -5.48 -7.70
CA ILE A 202 1.73 -5.17 -8.65
C ILE A 202 2.26 -5.12 -10.08
N LEU A 203 3.39 -4.44 -10.26
CA LEU A 203 3.91 -4.07 -11.57
C LEU A 203 4.69 -5.20 -12.26
N SER A 204 5.24 -6.13 -11.50
CA SER A 204 5.99 -7.28 -12.03
C SER A 204 5.06 -8.24 -12.79
N ALA A 205 5.42 -8.52 -14.04
CA ALA A 205 4.70 -9.44 -14.92
C ALA A 205 5.65 -10.45 -15.57
N ARG A 206 5.09 -11.51 -16.18
CA ARG A 206 5.89 -12.48 -16.95
C ARG A 206 6.53 -11.74 -18.14
N GLY A 207 7.85 -11.53 -18.09
CA GLY A 207 8.62 -10.82 -19.12
C GLY A 207 9.06 -9.40 -18.73
N ASP A 208 8.54 -8.86 -17.62
CA ASP A 208 8.95 -7.57 -17.04
C ASP A 208 8.94 -7.70 -15.50
N ASP A 209 9.97 -8.38 -14.98
CA ASP A 209 10.10 -8.70 -13.56
C ASP A 209 10.93 -7.64 -12.84
N LEU A 210 10.27 -6.76 -12.09
CA LEU A 210 10.92 -5.69 -11.34
C LEU A 210 11.62 -6.19 -10.07
N TRP A 211 11.40 -7.45 -9.65
CA TRP A 211 12.20 -8.05 -8.58
C TRP A 211 13.63 -8.37 -9.05
N GLY A 212 13.78 -8.71 -10.34
CA GLY A 212 15.07 -8.93 -10.99
C GLY A 212 15.76 -7.65 -11.49
N PHE A 213 15.03 -6.53 -11.55
CA PHE A 213 15.57 -5.25 -12.00
C PHE A 213 16.63 -4.70 -11.04
N ALA A 214 17.72 -4.19 -11.62
CA ALA A 214 18.75 -3.43 -10.91
C ALA A 214 19.36 -2.36 -11.84
N LEU A 215 19.75 -1.24 -11.24
CA LEU A 215 20.60 -0.26 -11.90
C LEU A 215 22.02 -0.81 -12.11
N PRO A 216 22.82 -0.20 -13.01
CA PRO A 216 24.22 -0.62 -13.21
C PRO A 216 25.08 -0.59 -11.95
N ASP A 217 24.71 0.23 -10.95
CA ASP A 217 25.38 0.34 -9.65
C ASP A 217 24.86 -0.65 -8.59
N GLY A 218 23.92 -1.54 -8.96
CA GLY A 218 23.38 -2.58 -8.11
C GLY A 218 22.16 -2.18 -7.27
N ARG A 219 21.69 -0.93 -7.33
CA ARG A 219 20.45 -0.53 -6.65
C ARG A 219 19.23 -1.20 -7.28
N GLY A 220 18.34 -1.71 -6.42
CA GLY A 220 17.14 -2.45 -6.80
C GLY A 220 16.50 -3.09 -5.58
N MET A 221 15.37 -3.78 -5.75
CA MET A 221 14.61 -4.34 -4.61
C MET A 221 15.41 -5.36 -3.81
N ARG A 222 16.27 -6.16 -4.46
CA ARG A 222 17.18 -7.08 -3.76
C ARG A 222 18.05 -6.35 -2.73
N THR A 223 18.65 -5.24 -3.14
CA THR A 223 19.56 -4.43 -2.32
C THR A 223 18.81 -3.72 -1.18
N ALA A 224 17.63 -3.16 -1.47
CA ALA A 224 16.81 -2.50 -0.45
C ALA A 224 16.33 -3.46 0.65
N VAL A 225 15.88 -4.66 0.28
CA VAL A 225 15.45 -5.67 1.26
C VAL A 225 16.64 -6.20 2.05
N ALA A 226 17.77 -6.47 1.39
CA ALA A 226 18.99 -6.92 2.05
C ALA A 226 19.49 -5.91 3.10
N TRP A 227 19.36 -4.62 2.83
CA TRP A 227 19.76 -3.55 3.75
C TRP A 227 18.90 -3.51 5.03
N LEU A 228 17.57 -3.59 4.92
CA LEU A 228 16.69 -3.48 6.09
C LEU A 228 16.58 -4.79 6.90
N HIS A 229 16.69 -5.94 6.22
CA HIS A 229 16.56 -7.27 6.81
C HIS A 229 17.30 -7.49 8.15
N PRO A 230 18.62 -7.19 8.30
CA PRO A 230 19.32 -7.41 9.57
C PRO A 230 18.71 -6.65 10.75
N TYR A 231 18.18 -5.45 10.51
CA TYR A 231 17.55 -4.61 11.55
C TYR A 231 16.12 -5.02 11.89
N LEU A 232 15.47 -5.82 11.03
CA LEU A 232 14.20 -6.47 11.36
C LEU A 232 14.42 -7.77 12.12
N ALA A 233 15.52 -8.48 11.81
CA ALA A 233 15.92 -9.69 12.51
C ALA A 233 16.44 -9.39 13.93
N ASP A 234 17.20 -8.31 14.10
CA ASP A 234 17.66 -7.81 15.37
C ASP A 234 17.55 -6.27 15.44
N LYS A 235 16.45 -5.81 16.00
CA LYS A 235 16.15 -4.38 16.18
C LYS A 235 17.17 -3.64 17.04
N ALA A 236 17.93 -4.33 17.90
CA ALA A 236 18.98 -3.69 18.71
C ALA A 236 20.19 -3.25 17.87
N THR A 237 20.33 -3.77 16.64
CA THR A 237 21.41 -3.39 15.71
C THR A 237 21.07 -2.18 14.84
N TRP A 238 19.90 -1.57 15.03
CA TRP A 238 19.46 -0.40 14.26
C TRP A 238 20.47 0.78 14.39
N PRO A 239 20.93 1.40 13.29
CA PRO A 239 22.04 2.36 13.32
C PRO A 239 21.62 3.81 13.58
N LYS A 240 20.34 4.08 13.83
CA LYS A 240 19.81 5.43 14.13
C LYS A 240 19.19 5.47 15.54
N PRO A 241 18.93 6.66 16.10
CA PRO A 241 18.13 6.77 17.30
C PRO A 241 16.79 6.03 17.17
N PRO A 242 16.26 5.47 18.28
CA PRO A 242 14.93 4.91 18.31
C PRO A 242 13.87 5.91 17.82
N ASP A 243 12.82 5.39 17.21
CA ASP A 243 11.65 6.19 16.83
C ASP A 243 11.08 6.90 18.06
N VAL A 244 10.81 8.20 17.94
CA VAL A 244 10.27 9.00 19.06
C VAL A 244 8.89 8.51 19.55
N GLU A 245 8.18 7.75 18.71
CA GLU A 245 6.87 7.16 19.02
C GLU A 245 6.72 5.82 18.32
N HIS A 246 5.92 4.92 18.92
CA HIS A 246 5.57 3.61 18.35
C HIS A 246 6.76 2.68 18.09
N TRP A 247 7.93 2.98 18.66
CA TRP A 247 9.13 2.15 18.53
C TRP A 247 8.86 0.70 18.87
N GLU A 248 8.26 0.42 20.03
CA GLU A 248 7.97 -0.94 20.51
C GLU A 248 7.01 -1.73 19.63
N GLY A 249 6.14 -1.05 18.87
CA GLY A 249 5.16 -1.72 18.02
C GLY A 249 5.77 -2.35 16.75
N TRP A 250 7.03 -2.04 16.43
CA TRP A 250 7.75 -2.57 15.27
C TRP A 250 8.83 -3.60 15.67
N PRO A 251 9.17 -4.55 14.76
CA PRO A 251 8.53 -4.84 13.47
C PRO A 251 7.39 -5.87 13.58
N VAL A 252 6.57 -5.97 12.53
CA VAL A 252 5.53 -7.00 12.35
C VAL A 252 5.79 -7.82 11.09
N ARG A 253 4.86 -8.67 10.67
CA ARG A 253 4.91 -9.44 9.42
C ARG A 253 4.88 -8.56 8.16
N GLN A 254 5.99 -7.87 7.91
CA GLN A 254 6.09 -6.90 6.84
C GLN A 254 5.91 -7.56 5.46
N PRO A 255 5.01 -7.02 4.61
CA PRO A 255 4.77 -7.54 3.26
C PRO A 255 6.04 -7.72 2.42
N HIS A 256 7.00 -6.80 2.51
CA HIS A 256 8.22 -6.89 1.70
C HIS A 256 9.02 -8.18 1.95
N LEU A 257 9.04 -8.72 3.18
CA LEU A 257 9.74 -9.97 3.48
C LEU A 257 9.10 -11.17 2.78
N LEU A 258 7.76 -11.22 2.76
CA LEU A 258 7.03 -12.28 2.07
C LEU A 258 7.23 -12.18 0.56
N PHE A 259 7.00 -11.00 -0.02
CA PHE A 259 7.07 -10.82 -1.47
C PHE A 259 8.49 -11.05 -2.00
N ALA A 260 9.49 -10.45 -1.35
CA ALA A 260 10.89 -10.65 -1.73
C ALA A 260 11.36 -12.09 -1.49
N GLY A 261 10.97 -12.72 -0.38
CA GLY A 261 11.34 -14.10 -0.08
C GLY A 261 10.85 -15.07 -1.15
N LEU A 262 9.62 -14.89 -1.65
CA LEU A 262 9.06 -15.67 -2.75
C LEU A 262 9.71 -15.35 -4.09
N ALA A 263 9.76 -14.06 -4.47
CA ALA A 263 10.24 -13.63 -5.79
C ALA A 263 11.75 -13.86 -5.97
N LEU A 264 12.55 -13.57 -4.95
CA LEU A 264 14.02 -13.68 -4.98
C LEU A 264 14.51 -15.06 -4.54
N ARG A 265 13.60 -15.96 -4.12
CA ARG A 265 13.89 -17.29 -3.57
C ARG A 265 14.85 -17.23 -2.39
N GLU A 266 14.55 -16.36 -1.44
CA GLU A 266 15.39 -16.14 -0.25
C GLU A 266 14.68 -16.65 1.02
N PRO A 267 15.01 -17.87 1.50
CA PRO A 267 14.34 -18.49 2.64
C PRO A 267 14.48 -17.68 3.94
N ALA A 268 15.60 -16.97 4.14
CA ALA A 268 15.81 -16.19 5.35
C ALA A 268 14.72 -15.12 5.55
N TYR A 269 14.25 -14.51 4.46
CA TYR A 269 13.17 -13.51 4.52
C TYR A 269 11.84 -14.14 4.94
N LEU A 270 11.53 -15.33 4.43
CA LEU A 270 10.32 -16.07 4.79
C LEU A 270 10.37 -16.56 6.24
N ASP A 271 11.54 -17.00 6.70
CA ASP A 271 11.73 -17.48 8.07
C ASP A 271 11.68 -16.34 9.08
N LEU A 272 12.17 -15.15 8.75
CA LEU A 272 11.95 -13.96 9.55
C LEU A 272 10.46 -13.59 9.57
N TRP A 273 9.82 -13.50 8.40
CA TRP A 273 8.39 -13.18 8.30
C TRP A 273 7.51 -14.10 9.17
N LYS A 274 7.76 -15.41 9.18
CA LYS A 274 6.99 -16.36 10.01
C LYS A 274 7.12 -16.09 11.51
N ARG A 275 8.30 -15.62 11.97
CA ARG A 275 8.59 -15.37 13.39
C ARG A 275 8.07 -14.02 13.89
N LEU A 276 7.89 -13.04 13.00
CA LEU A 276 7.38 -11.73 13.38
C LEU A 276 5.88 -11.78 13.74
N PRO A 277 5.40 -10.88 14.63
CA PRO A 277 3.99 -10.79 14.99
C PRO A 277 3.10 -10.56 13.77
N ALA A 278 2.03 -11.37 13.63
CA ALA A 278 1.11 -11.26 12.50
C ALA A 278 0.26 -9.99 12.56
N ASP A 279 -0.18 -9.62 13.77
CA ASP A 279 -0.97 -8.43 14.05
C ASP A 279 -0.27 -7.58 15.10
N SER A 280 -0.45 -6.26 15.03
CA SER A 280 -0.05 -5.32 16.08
C SER A 280 -1.27 -4.81 16.84
N THR A 281 -1.14 -4.66 18.15
CA THR A 281 -2.14 -3.93 18.96
C THR A 281 -1.96 -2.41 18.87
N ASP A 282 -0.84 -1.93 18.31
CA ASP A 282 -0.57 -0.51 18.11
C ASP A 282 -1.36 0.01 16.88
N PRO A 283 -2.29 0.96 17.05
CA PRO A 283 -3.09 1.49 15.95
C PRO A 283 -2.28 2.21 14.86
N GLU A 284 -1.17 2.85 15.23
CA GLU A 284 -0.31 3.53 14.26
C GLU A 284 0.45 2.52 13.42
N VAL A 285 0.97 1.44 14.03
CA VAL A 285 1.62 0.34 13.29
C VAL A 285 0.64 -0.30 12.34
N ARG A 286 -0.58 -0.64 12.81
CA ARG A 286 -1.63 -1.19 11.94
C ARG A 286 -1.99 -0.29 10.77
N ARG A 287 -2.00 1.03 10.97
CA ARG A 287 -2.25 2.00 9.89
C ARG A 287 -1.11 2.00 8.87
N ASN A 288 0.13 1.84 9.30
CA ASN A 288 1.29 1.84 8.41
C ASN A 288 1.54 0.48 7.73
N VAL A 289 0.70 -0.53 7.96
CA VAL A 289 0.73 -1.81 7.24
C VAL A 289 -0.54 -1.93 6.39
N PRO A 290 -0.54 -1.39 5.15
CA PRO A 290 -1.74 -1.36 4.30
C PRO A 290 -2.16 -2.73 3.77
N ILE A 291 -1.25 -3.70 3.74
CA ILE A 291 -1.54 -5.08 3.31
C ILE A 291 -1.81 -5.95 4.53
N THR A 292 -3.07 -6.32 4.75
CA THR A 292 -3.51 -7.17 5.88
C THR A 292 -3.72 -8.61 5.49
N GLN A 293 -3.95 -8.91 4.21
CA GLN A 293 -4.23 -10.27 3.74
C GLN A 293 -3.26 -10.65 2.62
N PRO A 294 -2.00 -11.01 2.96
CA PRO A 294 -0.98 -11.32 1.96
C PRO A 294 -1.35 -12.44 0.98
N LEU A 295 -2.25 -13.35 1.39
CA LEU A 295 -2.84 -14.37 0.52
C LEU A 295 -3.41 -13.80 -0.78
N LEU A 296 -3.98 -12.59 -0.74
CA LEU A 296 -4.57 -11.96 -1.92
C LEU A 296 -3.50 -11.51 -2.93
N TRP A 297 -2.24 -11.38 -2.51
CA TRP A 297 -1.15 -10.76 -3.28
C TRP A 297 -0.17 -11.75 -3.89
N VAL A 298 -0.16 -12.98 -3.37
CA VAL A 298 0.71 -14.08 -3.83
C VAL A 298 -0.11 -15.06 -4.69
N ARG A 299 0.54 -15.67 -5.68
CA ARG A 299 -0.05 -16.68 -6.57
C ARG A 299 0.74 -17.97 -6.50
#